data_AF-A0A7Z8QTJ0-F1
#
_entry.id   AF-A0A7Z8QTJ0-F1
#
_cell.length_a   1.000
_cell.length_b   1.000
_cell.length_c   1.000
_cell.angle_alpha   90.00
_cell.angle_beta   90.00
_cell.angle_gamma   90.00
#
_symmetry.space_group_name_H-M   'P 1'
#
loop_
_entity.id
_entity.type
_entity.pdbx_description
1 polymer ?
#
loop_
_entity_poly.entity_id
_entity_poly.type
_entity_poly.pdbx_seq_one_letter_code
_entity_poly.pdbx_strand_id
1 'polypeptide(L)'
;MSIANRYEFLFLFDCENGNPNGDPDAGNAPRIEPEDMHGLVSDVALKRRVRNYVQLAKENQMPHAIFVEHATNLNRPIAQAHQQANGEIPAKNTPKDKVKKA
;
A
#
# COMPACT_ATOMS: atom_id res chain seq x y z
N MET A 1 5.75 -18.63 12.02
CA MET A 1 5.61 -18.31 13.46
C MET A 1 4.90 -16.97 13.53
N SER A 2 3.75 -16.89 14.19
CA SER A 2 2.97 -15.65 14.33
C SER A 2 3.33 -14.93 15.64
N ILE A 3 2.98 -13.65 15.74
CA ILE A 3 3.13 -12.89 16.98
C ILE A 3 2.18 -13.42 18.07
N ALA A 4 2.63 -13.44 19.33
CA ALA A 4 1.85 -13.93 20.48
C ALA A 4 1.21 -12.82 21.33
N ASN A 5 1.67 -11.58 21.19
CA ASN A 5 1.26 -10.45 22.02
C ASN A 5 0.72 -9.29 21.16
N ARG A 6 -0.14 -8.46 21.76
CA ARG A 6 -0.54 -7.14 21.23
C ARG A 6 0.58 -6.13 21.51
N TYR A 7 0.95 -5.36 20.49
CA TYR A 7 1.94 -4.29 20.62
C TYR A 7 1.30 -2.96 20.30
N GLU A 8 1.60 -1.97 21.13
CA GLU A 8 1.29 -0.57 20.91
C GLU A 8 2.60 0.21 20.97
N PHE A 9 2.73 1.23 20.13
CA PHE A 9 3.92 2.05 20.08
C PHE A 9 3.55 3.50 19.78
N LEU A 10 4.29 4.42 20.39
CA LEU A 10 4.27 5.83 20.07
C LEU A 10 5.41 6.10 19.09
N PHE A 11 5.08 6.63 17.91
CA PHE A 11 6.07 7.03 16.91
C PHE A 11 6.11 8.55 16.85
N LEU A 12 7.24 9.13 17.27
CA LEU A 12 7.50 10.56 17.21
C LEU A 12 8.49 10.85 16.09
N PHE A 13 8.19 11.86 15.28
CA PHE A 13 9.07 12.37 14.25
C PHE A 13 8.84 13.88 14.10
N ASP A 14 9.84 14.59 13.62
CA ASP A 14 9.76 16.00 13.27
C ASP A 14 10.00 16.23 11.78
N CYS A 15 9.71 17.44 11.32
CA CYS A 15 9.99 17.89 9.97
C CYS A 15 10.38 19.36 10.04
N GLU A 16 11.61 19.66 9.63
CA GLU A 16 12.11 21.02 9.55
C GLU A 16 12.12 21.49 8.10
N ASN A 17 11.58 22.68 7.83
CA ASN A 17 11.57 23.31 6.50
C ASN A 17 11.04 22.40 5.37
N GLY A 18 10.04 21.56 5.66
CA GLY A 18 9.52 20.57 4.73
C GLY A 18 8.01 20.38 4.82
N ASN A 19 7.48 19.53 3.93
CA ASN A 19 6.07 19.15 3.93
C ASN A 19 5.93 17.64 4.18
N PRO A 20 5.54 17.21 5.40
CA PRO A 20 5.44 15.79 5.74
C PRO A 20 4.19 15.12 5.16
N ASN A 21 3.16 15.86 4.78
CA ASN A 21 1.98 15.31 4.11
C ASN A 21 1.25 16.43 3.36
N GLY A 22 1.43 16.47 2.04
CA GLY A 22 0.68 17.39 1.20
C GLY A 22 -0.81 17.06 1.13
N ASP A 23 -1.64 18.10 1.06
CA ASP A 23 -3.06 18.00 0.79
C ASP A 23 -3.33 18.22 -0.72
N PRO A 24 -3.84 17.22 -1.45
CA PRO A 24 -4.13 17.35 -2.88
C PRO A 24 -5.24 18.37 -3.16
N ASP A 25 -6.15 18.63 -2.20
CA ASP A 25 -7.26 19.56 -2.37
C ASP A 25 -6.87 21.00 -2.03
N ALA A 26 -5.75 21.18 -1.32
CA ALA A 26 -5.20 22.49 -0.96
C ALA A 26 -3.86 22.78 -1.66
N GLY A 27 -3.73 22.37 -2.93
CA GLY A 27 -2.57 22.73 -3.76
C GLY A 27 -1.23 22.21 -3.20
N ASN A 28 -1.23 21.06 -2.54
CA ASN A 28 -0.08 20.45 -1.88
C ASN A 28 0.46 21.24 -0.67
N ALA A 29 -0.34 22.10 -0.04
CA ALA A 29 -0.03 22.64 1.28
C ALA A 29 0.06 21.51 2.33
N PRO A 30 0.77 21.71 3.47
CA PRO A 30 0.71 20.76 4.58
C PRO A 30 -0.74 20.54 5.00
N ARG A 31 -1.13 19.27 5.17
CA ARG A 31 -2.48 18.92 5.58
C ARG A 31 -2.73 19.36 7.02
N ILE A 32 -3.91 19.91 7.25
CA ILE A 32 -4.36 20.43 8.56
C ILE A 32 -5.69 19.76 8.90
N GLU A 33 -5.86 19.34 10.15
CA GLU A 33 -7.15 18.85 10.65
C GLU A 33 -8.08 20.05 10.90
N PRO A 34 -9.26 20.12 10.25
CA PRO A 34 -10.14 21.29 10.34
C PRO A 34 -10.71 21.58 11.74
N GLU A 35 -10.71 20.59 12.64
CA GLU A 35 -11.39 20.68 13.93
C GLU A 35 -10.54 21.40 14.99
N ASP A 36 -9.25 21.08 15.05
CA ASP A 36 -8.31 21.63 16.05
C ASP A 36 -7.14 22.41 15.43
N MET A 37 -7.08 22.47 14.09
CA MET A 37 -6.08 23.18 13.30
C MET A 37 -4.64 22.66 13.47
N HIS A 38 -4.46 21.44 13.97
CA HIS A 38 -3.14 20.81 14.01
C HIS A 38 -2.74 20.24 12.64
N GLY A 39 -1.43 20.17 12.40
CA GLY A 39 -0.89 19.50 11.22
C GLY A 39 -1.22 18.01 11.26
N LEU A 40 -1.75 17.49 10.15
CA LEU A 40 -2.14 16.08 10.02
C LEU A 40 -1.19 15.34 9.09
N VAL A 41 -0.65 14.22 9.57
CA VAL A 41 -0.01 13.22 8.70
C VAL A 41 -0.86 11.98 8.71
N SER A 42 -1.48 11.70 7.56
CA SER A 42 -2.40 10.57 7.39
C SER A 42 -1.70 9.23 7.61
N ASP A 43 -2.47 8.25 8.10
CA ASP A 43 -2.00 6.88 8.29
C ASP A 43 -1.54 6.25 6.96
N VAL A 44 -2.21 6.55 5.85
CA VAL A 44 -1.83 6.09 4.51
C VAL A 44 -0.46 6.62 4.08
N ALA A 45 -0.08 7.84 4.47
CA ALA A 45 1.23 8.40 4.18
C ALA A 45 2.34 7.67 4.96
N LEU A 46 2.12 7.37 6.24
CA LEU A 46 3.06 6.57 7.03
C LEU A 46 3.15 5.12 6.51
N LYS A 47 2.02 4.47 6.23
CA LYS A 47 1.97 3.12 5.65
C LYS A 47 2.72 3.08 4.30
N ARG A 48 2.64 4.15 3.49
CA ARG A 48 3.40 4.27 2.24
C ARG A 48 4.90 4.34 2.47
N ARG A 49 5.36 5.15 3.43
CA ARG A 49 6.78 5.24 3.80
C ARG A 49 7.34 3.90 4.27
N VAL A 50 6.60 3.18 5.12
CA VAL A 50 6.97 1.84 5.58
C VAL A 50 7.08 0.87 4.40
N ARG A 51 6.08 0.84 3.50
CA ARG A 51 6.13 -0.01 2.30
C ARG A 51 7.34 0.30 1.43
N ASN A 52 7.61 1.57 1.16
CA ASN A 52 8.75 1.98 0.33
C ASN A 52 10.09 1.61 0.99
N TYR A 53 10.22 1.78 2.30
CA TYR A 53 11.40 1.37 3.05
C TYR A 53 11.62 -0.14 2.96
N VAL A 54 10.59 -0.96 3.21
CA VAL A 54 10.69 -2.43 3.11
C VAL A 54 11.03 -2.85 1.68
N GLN A 55 10.41 -2.24 0.67
CA GLN A 55 10.71 -2.51 -0.73
C GLN A 55 12.19 -2.27 -1.06
N LEU A 56 12.73 -1.13 -0.62
CA LEU A 56 14.15 -0.79 -0.82
C LEU A 56 15.08 -1.72 -0.03
N ALA A 57 14.81 -1.89 1.27
CA ALA A 57 15.67 -2.64 2.19
C ALA A 57 15.67 -4.15 1.94
N LYS A 58 14.66 -4.68 1.24
CA LYS A 58 14.51 -6.11 0.92
C LYS A 58 14.55 -6.40 -0.57
N GLU A 59 14.98 -5.42 -1.38
CA GLU A 59 15.12 -5.52 -2.84
C GLU A 59 13.84 -6.03 -3.55
N ASN A 60 12.69 -5.80 -2.92
CA ASN A 60 11.38 -6.29 -3.35
C ASN A 60 11.31 -7.82 -3.64
N GLN A 61 12.08 -8.64 -2.91
CA GLN A 61 12.11 -10.09 -3.09
C GLN A 61 11.23 -10.84 -2.08
N MET A 62 10.72 -12.01 -2.48
CA MET A 62 9.99 -12.89 -1.57
C MET A 62 10.89 -13.35 -0.41
N PRO A 63 10.37 -13.43 0.84
CA PRO A 63 8.97 -13.27 1.25
C PRO A 63 8.56 -11.82 1.57
N HIS A 64 9.40 -10.82 1.29
CA HIS A 64 9.20 -9.42 1.67
C HIS A 64 8.72 -8.51 0.53
N ALA A 65 8.41 -9.08 -0.63
CA ALA A 65 7.92 -8.33 -1.79
C ALA A 65 6.63 -7.58 -1.45
N ILE A 66 6.53 -6.33 -1.92
CA ILE A 66 5.38 -5.46 -1.67
C ILE A 66 4.40 -5.56 -2.81
N PHE A 67 3.14 -5.88 -2.50
CA PHE A 67 2.10 -6.00 -3.52
C PHE A 67 1.62 -4.66 -4.09
N VAL A 68 1.47 -3.64 -3.23
CA VAL A 68 1.00 -2.30 -3.63
C VAL A 68 2.20 -1.38 -3.81
N GLU A 69 2.67 -1.29 -5.06
CA GLU A 69 3.85 -0.49 -5.42
C GLU A 69 3.49 0.81 -6.12
N HIS A 70 4.48 1.70 -6.29
CA HIS A 70 4.29 2.91 -7.06
C HIS A 70 4.08 2.61 -8.54
N ALA A 71 3.05 3.19 -9.15
CA ALA A 71 2.84 3.16 -10.60
C ALA A 71 2.80 1.74 -11.22
N THR A 72 2.40 0.73 -10.45
CA THR A 72 2.25 -0.65 -10.94
C THR A 72 0.77 -1.06 -11.04
N ASN A 73 0.47 -1.89 -12.03
CA ASN A 73 -0.84 -2.50 -12.18
C ASN A 73 -0.92 -3.80 -11.35
N LEU A 74 -1.88 -3.85 -10.42
CA LEU A 74 -2.11 -5.00 -9.52
C LEU A 74 -2.58 -6.26 -10.26
N ASN A 75 -3.23 -6.12 -11.43
CA ASN A 75 -3.76 -7.25 -12.18
C ASN A 75 -2.65 -8.19 -12.68
N ARG A 76 -1.44 -7.67 -12.90
CA ARG A 76 -0.30 -8.47 -13.35
C ARG A 76 0.14 -9.50 -12.29
N PRO A 77 0.51 -9.11 -11.06
CA PRO A 77 0.85 -10.09 -10.02
C PRO A 77 -0.34 -10.97 -9.64
N ILE A 78 -1.59 -10.47 -9.67
CA ILE A 78 -2.78 -11.30 -9.43
C ILE A 78 -2.89 -12.41 -10.48
N ALA A 79 -2.75 -12.09 -11.77
CA ALA A 79 -2.82 -13.06 -12.84
C ALA A 79 -1.70 -14.10 -12.76
N GLN A 80 -0.48 -13.67 -12.44
CA GLN A 80 0.67 -14.56 -12.24
C GLN A 80 0.44 -15.53 -11.07
N ALA A 81 -0.04 -15.03 -9.92
CA ALA A 81 -0.37 -15.86 -8.77
C ALA A 81 -1.49 -16.87 -9.09
N HIS A 82 -2.51 -16.46 -9.87
CA HIS A 82 -3.59 -17.34 -10.31
C HIS A 82 -3.08 -18.48 -11.21
N GLN A 83 -2.21 -18.17 -12.18
CA GLN A 83 -1.58 -19.18 -13.03
C GLN A 83 -0.71 -20.16 -12.22
N GLN A 84 0.07 -19.64 -11.27
CA GLN A 84 0.91 -20.47 -10.39
C GLN A 84 0.09 -21.38 -9.48
N ALA A 85 -1.15 -20.99 -9.16
CA ALA A 85 -2.11 -21.79 -8.41
C ALA A 85 -2.92 -22.77 -9.30
N ASN A 86 -2.48 -23.04 -10.54
CA ASN A 86 -3.16 -23.87 -11.55
C ASN A 86 -4.53 -23.37 -12.01
N GLY A 87 -4.83 -22.07 -11.84
CA GLY A 87 -6.05 -21.45 -12.36
C GLY A 87 -5.88 -20.90 -13.78
N GLU A 88 -6.89 -21.06 -14.63
CA GLU A 88 -6.91 -20.51 -16.00
C GLU A 88 -7.14 -18.99 -16.00
N ILE A 89 -6.38 -18.21 -16.80
CA ILE A 89 -6.70 -16.79 -16.99
C ILE A 89 -7.92 -16.68 -17.92
N PRO A 90 -9.03 -16.07 -17.49
CA PRO A 90 -10.19 -15.90 -18.36
C PRO A 90 -9.85 -15.01 -19.56
N ALA A 91 -10.21 -15.46 -20.76
CA ALA A 91 -10.10 -14.67 -21.98
C ALA A 91 -10.94 -13.39 -21.88
N LYS A 92 -10.53 -12.34 -22.60
CA LYS A 92 -11.31 -11.09 -22.72
C LYS A 92 -12.71 -11.45 -23.24
N ASN A 93 -13.76 -11.01 -22.55
CA ASN A 93 -15.18 -11.39 -22.75
C ASN A 93 -15.61 -12.81 -22.29
N THR A 94 -14.92 -13.40 -21.30
CA THR A 94 -15.41 -14.65 -20.69
C THR A 94 -16.77 -14.42 -20.00
N PRO A 95 -17.84 -15.16 -20.37
CA PRO A 95 -19.15 -15.04 -19.73
C PRO A 95 -19.05 -15.32 -18.22
N LYS A 96 -19.80 -14.54 -17.40
CA LYS A 96 -19.78 -14.60 -15.93
C LYS A 96 -20.02 -16.02 -15.36
N ASP A 97 -20.66 -16.90 -16.12
CA ASP A 97 -20.96 -18.28 -15.71
C ASP A 97 -19.73 -19.20 -15.66
N LYS A 98 -18.66 -18.89 -16.41
CA LYS A 98 -17.40 -19.66 -16.35
C LYS A 98 -16.50 -19.26 -15.17
N VAL A 99 -16.65 -18.04 -14.65
CA VAL A 99 -15.87 -17.51 -13.52
C VAL A 99 -16.29 -18.16 -12.18
N LYS A 100 -17.50 -18.73 -12.10
CA LYS A 100 -18.01 -19.40 -10.87
C LYS A 100 -17.57 -20.87 -10.70
N LYS A 101 -16.91 -21.47 -11.70
CA LYS A 101 -16.54 -22.89 -11.71
C LYS A 101 -15.03 -23.17 -11.64
N ALA A 102 -14.21 -22.12 -11.57
CA ALA A 102 -12.78 -22.21 -11.32
C ALA A 102 -12.50 -22.04 -9.82
#